data_AF-A7HBY8-F1
#
_entry.id   AF-A7HBY8-F1
#
_cell.length_a   1.000
_cell.length_b   1.000
_cell.length_c   1.000
_cell.angle_alpha   90.00
_cell.angle_beta   90.00
_cell.angle_gamma   90.00
#
_symmetry.space_group_name_H-M   'P 1'
#
loop_
_entity.id
_entity.type
_entity.pdbx_description
1 polymer ?
#
loop_
_entity_poly.entity_id
_entity_poly.type
_entity_poly.pdbx_seq_one_letter_code
_entity_poly.pdbx_strand_id
1 'polypeptide(L)' 'MNRSGTTGPRLVAIFLMGGALLNYPILSLFARPSEIAGLPLLYAYVFGVWSLVIGLMALVIERRRE' A
#
# COMPACT_ATOMS: atom_id res chain seq x y z
N MET A 1 -12.31 20.40 22.42
CA MET A 1 -11.13 19.71 23.01
C MET A 1 -11.19 18.23 22.62
N ASN A 2 -10.68 17.86 21.43
CA ASN A 2 -10.25 16.49 21.13
C ASN A 2 -9.40 16.48 19.84
N ARG A 3 -8.12 16.84 19.92
CA ARG A 3 -7.17 16.59 18.83
C ARG A 3 -6.74 15.12 18.95
N SER A 4 -7.68 14.21 18.71
CA SER A 4 -7.40 12.77 18.70
C SER A 4 -6.28 12.53 17.71
N GLY A 5 -5.15 12.01 18.18
CA GLY A 5 -3.96 11.72 17.37
C GLY A 5 -4.23 10.62 16.34
N THR A 6 -4.94 10.95 15.27
CA THR A 6 -5.45 10.02 14.26
C THR A 6 -4.39 9.39 13.36
N THR A 7 -3.11 9.76 13.50
CA THR A 7 -2.08 9.16 12.62
C THR A 7 -1.73 7.72 12.98
N GLY A 8 -1.93 7.29 14.23
CA GLY A 8 -1.84 5.86 14.57
C GLY A 8 -2.87 5.02 13.80
N PRO A 9 -4.18 5.32 13.93
CA PRO A 9 -5.23 4.65 13.16
C PRO A 9 -5.05 4.73 11.64
N ARG A 10 -4.55 5.87 11.12
CA ARG A 10 -4.32 6.05 9.68
C ARG A 10 -3.20 5.17 9.15
N LEU A 11 -2.11 5.01 9.91
CA LEU A 11 -1.02 4.07 9.59
C LEU A 11 -1.51 2.62 9.60
N VAL A 12 -2.32 2.24 10.60
CA VAL A 12 -2.91 0.90 10.66
C VAL A 12 -3.86 0.66 9.49
N ALA A 13 -4.68 1.64 9.10
CA ALA A 13 -5.54 1.51 7.92
C ALA A 13 -4.74 1.33 6.62
N ILE A 14 -3.63 2.06 6.46
CA ILE A 14 -2.73 1.91 5.30
C ILE A 14 -2.08 0.52 5.29
N PHE A 15 -1.62 0.05 6.45
CA PHE A 15 -1.02 -1.28 6.59
C PHE A 15 -2.02 -2.40 6.32
N LEU A 16 -3.22 -2.32 6.90
CA LEU A 16 -4.30 -3.27 6.64
C LEU A 16 -4.73 -3.25 5.18
N MET A 17 -4.77 -2.08 4.54
CA MET A 17 -5.09 -1.97 3.12
C MET A 17 -3.99 -2.58 2.25
N GLY A 18 -2.71 -2.32 2.55
CA GLY A 18 -1.57 -2.97 1.89
C GLY A 18 -1.59 -4.49 2.05
N GLY A 19 -1.83 -4.99 3.27
CA GLY A 19 -1.95 -6.42 3.55
C GLY A 19 -3.17 -7.07 2.87
N ALA A 20 -4.30 -6.36 2.78
CA ALA A 20 -5.49 -6.83 2.07
C ALA A 20 -5.26 -6.90 0.55
N LEU A 21 -4.59 -5.89 -0.03
CA LEU A 21 -4.24 -5.88 -1.45
C LEU A 21 -3.20 -6.96 -1.79
N LEU A 22 -2.23 -7.19 -0.90
CA LEU A 22 -1.21 -8.23 -1.04
C LEU A 22 -1.70 -9.62 -0.59
N ASN A 23 -3.01 -9.81 -0.42
CA ASN A 23 -3.55 -11.11 -0.03
C ASN A 23 -3.52 -12.08 -1.23
N TYR A 24 -3.28 -13.37 -0.96
CA TYR A 24 -3.16 -14.42 -1.98
C TYR A 24 -4.33 -14.46 -3.00
N PRO A 25 -5.61 -14.26 -2.61
CA PRO A 25 -6.72 -14.24 -3.56
C PRO A 25 -6.58 -13.11 -4.58
N ILE A 26 -6.21 -11.90 -4.15
CA ILE A 26 -6.05 -10.74 -5.04
C ILE A 26 -4.79 -10.94 -5.90
N LEU A 27 -3.68 -11.37 -5.29
CA LEU A 27 -2.46 -11.71 -6.02
C LEU A 27 -2.72 -12.76 -7.10
N SER A 28 -3.55 -13.77 -6.84
CA SER A 28 -3.87 -14.82 -7.81
C SER A 28 -4.58 -14.29 -9.07
N LEU A 29 -5.31 -13.17 -8.97
CA LEU A 29 -5.95 -12.53 -10.12
C LEU A 29 -4.92 -11.87 -11.05
N PHE A 30 -3.83 -11.37 -10.49
CA PHE A 30 -2.72 -10.72 -11.20
C PHE A 30 -1.54 -11.66 -11.49
N ALA A 31 -1.53 -12.87 -10.91
CA ALA A 31 -0.57 -13.94 -11.16
C ALA A 31 -0.82 -14.66 -12.49
N ARG A 32 -1.56 -14.04 -13.42
CA ARG A 32 -1.70 -14.52 -14.79
C ARG A 32 -0.37 -14.29 -15.53
N PRO A 33 -0.06 -15.09 -16.55
CA PRO A 33 1.10 -14.90 -17.43
C PRO A 33 0.90 -13.69 -18.37
N SER A 34 0.34 -12.60 -17.85
CA SER A 34 0.27 -11.30 -18.50
C SER A 34 1.56 -10.55 -18.17
N GLU A 35 2.36 -10.30 -19.19
CA GLU A 35 3.59 -9.53 -19.09
C GLU A 35 3.32 -8.10 -19.61
N ILE A 36 3.72 -7.09 -18.84
CA ILE A 36 3.78 -5.72 -19.33
C ILE A 36 5.25 -5.44 -19.65
N ALA A 37 5.55 -5.18 -20.92
CA ALA A 37 6.90 -4.87 -21.39
C ALA A 37 7.96 -5.94 -20.99
N GLY A 38 7.57 -7.22 -20.93
CA GLY A 38 8.42 -8.34 -20.51
C GLY A 38 8.56 -8.50 -18.99
N LEU A 39 7.88 -7.67 -18.19
CA LEU A 39 7.85 -7.79 -16.74
C LEU A 39 6.52 -8.42 -16.29
N PRO A 40 6.52 -9.42 -15.39
CA PRO A 40 5.27 -10.01 -14.93
C PRO A 40 4.44 -8.98 -14.17
N LEU A 41 3.16 -8.85 -14.54
CA LEU A 41 2.20 -7.89 -13.96
C LEU A 41 2.17 -7.96 -12.42
N LEU A 42 2.35 -9.15 -11.88
CA LEU A 42 2.42 -9.42 -10.45
C LEU A 42 3.50 -8.57 -9.75
N TYR A 43 4.70 -8.45 -10.34
CA TYR A 43 5.76 -7.63 -9.74
C TYR A 43 5.40 -6.15 -9.76
N ALA A 44 4.90 -5.64 -10.89
CA ALA A 44 4.45 -4.26 -11.00
C ALA A 44 3.36 -3.92 -9.96
N TYR A 45 2.43 -4.86 -9.73
CA TYR A 45 1.39 -4.72 -8.71
C TYR A 45 1.98 -4.68 -7.30
N VAL A 46 2.81 -5.66 -6.94
CA VAL A 46 3.41 -5.74 -5.59
C VAL A 46 4.24 -4.49 -5.28
N PHE A 47 5.12 -4.10 -6.20
CA PHE A 47 5.93 -2.89 -6.04
C PHE A 47 5.06 -1.63 -5.98
N GLY A 48 4.01 -1.53 -6.80
CA GLY A 48 3.09 -0.39 -6.80
C GLY A 48 2.33 -0.24 -5.47
N VAL A 49 1.76 -1.34 -4.94
CA VAL A 49 1.09 -1.35 -3.63
C VAL A 49 2.07 -0.99 -2.52
N TRP A 50 3.28 -1.53 -2.57
CA TRP A 50 4.30 -1.28 -1.56
C TRP A 50 4.78 0.19 -1.57
N SER A 51 5.04 0.76 -2.74
CA SER A 51 5.37 2.18 -2.89
C SER A 51 4.22 3.09 -2.44
N LEU A 52 2.96 2.73 -2.72
CA LEU A 52 1.79 3.47 -2.22
C LEU A 52 1.76 3.51 -0.69
N VAL A 53 1.98 2.36 -0.05
CA VAL A 53 2.02 2.24 1.42
C VAL A 53 3.14 3.12 2.00
N ILE A 54 4.36 3.04 1.44
CA ILE A 54 5.50 3.86 1.87
C ILE A 54 5.20 5.36 1.67
N GLY A 55 4.68 5.75 0.50
CA GLY A 55 4.36 7.16 0.20
C GLY A 55 3.28 7.72 1.13
N LEU A 56 2.25 6.93 1.45
CA LEU A 56 1.22 7.32 2.40
C LEU A 56 1.79 7.45 3.82
N MET A 57 2.68 6.54 4.25
CA MET A 57 3.38 6.67 5.53
C MET A 57 4.24 7.95 5.58
N ALA A 58 5.02 8.20 4.53
CA ALA A 58 5.84 9.40 4.40
C ALA A 58 4.98 10.68 4.51
N LEU A 59 3.89 10.78 3.73
CA LEU A 59 2.94 11.90 3.81
C LEU A 59 2.32 12.09 5.19
N VAL A 60 2.01 11.00 5.90
CA VAL A 60 1.44 11.05 7.24
C VAL A 60 2.46 11.57 8.26
N ILE A 61 3.72 11.15 8.14
CA ILE A 61 4.81 11.56 9.02
C ILE A 61 5.23 13.00 8.72
N GLU A 62 5.33 13.39 7.45
CA GLU A 62 5.73 14.72 7.03
C GLU A 62 4.69 15.77 7.48
N ARG A 63 3.39 15.46 7.35
CA ARG A 63 2.31 16.29 7.90
C ARG A 63 2.30 16.42 9.43
N ARG A 64 3.08 15.63 10.16
CA ARG A 64 3.24 15.77 11.63
C ARG A 64 4.41 16.67 12.01
N ARG A 65 5.34 16.91 11.07
CA ARG A 65 6.58 17.65 11.32
C ARG A 65 6.41 19.15 11.11
N GLU A 66 5.42 19.55 10.31
CA GLU A 66 4.86 20.92 10.26
C GLU A 66 3.79 21.14 11.33
#